data_AF-A0A7J8RIM1-F1
#
_entry.id   AF-A0A7J8RIM1-F1
#
_cell.length_a   1.000
_cell.length_b   1.000
_cell.length_c   1.000
_cell.angle_alpha   90.00
_cell.angle_beta   90.00
_cell.angle_gamma   90.00
#
_symmetry.space_group_name_H-M   'P 1'
#
loop_
_entity.id
_entity.type
_entity.pdbx_description
1 polymer ?
#
loop_
_entity_poly.entity_id
_entity_poly.type
_entity_poly.pdbx_seq_one_letter_code
_entity_poly.pdbx_strand_id
1 'polypeptide(L)'
;MWSCAHKEVTGIGIVHIRINDRTIRTLSNVRHVPDLKKNLISLGILDSKSCRINIESNIINISCGALILMKGKKIGSLYVLEG
;
A
#
# COMPACT_ATOMS: atom_id res chain seq x y z
N MET A 1 10.69 14.17 24.01
CA MET A 1 9.95 12.90 24.21
C MET A 1 9.37 12.47 22.87
N TRP A 2 9.80 11.33 22.32
CA TRP A 2 9.20 10.78 21.10
C TRP A 2 7.95 10.00 21.51
N SER A 3 6.77 10.47 21.08
CA SER A 3 5.51 9.75 21.31
C SER A 3 5.35 8.67 20.24
N CYS A 4 5.62 7.42 20.58
CA CYS A 4 5.19 6.28 19.77
C CYS A 4 3.67 6.10 19.96
N ALA A 5 2.88 6.60 19.00
CA ALA A 5 1.46 6.28 18.95
C ALA A 5 1.29 4.81 18.54
N HIS A 6 1.05 3.93 19.51
CA HIS A 6 0.70 2.54 19.25
C HIS A 6 -0.74 2.49 18.74
N LYS A 7 -0.94 2.03 17.51
CA LYS A 7 -2.28 1.75 16.96
C LYS A 7 -2.51 0.26 16.94
N GLU A 8 -3.58 -0.17 17.58
CA GLU A 8 -3.93 -1.58 17.72
C GLU A 8 -4.35 -2.17 16.37
N VAL A 9 -3.75 -3.31 16.02
CA VAL A 9 -4.17 -4.09 14.85
C VAL A 9 -5.34 -4.95 15.31
N THR A 10 -6.54 -4.70 14.78
CA THR A 10 -7.77 -5.39 15.20
C THR A 10 -7.80 -6.86 14.78
N GLY A 11 -6.98 -7.25 13.79
CA GLY A 11 -6.84 -8.63 13.35
C GLY A 11 -6.30 -8.77 11.93
N ILE A 12 -6.15 -10.02 11.48
CA ILE A 12 -5.93 -10.37 10.07
C ILE A 12 -7.32 -10.57 9.44
N GLY A 13 -7.59 -9.86 8.34
CA GLY A 13 -8.91 -9.89 7.72
C GLY A 13 -8.89 -9.55 6.24
N ILE A 14 -10.09 -9.37 5.70
CA ILE A 14 -10.33 -8.93 4.33
C ILE A 14 -10.55 -7.42 4.35
N VAL A 15 -9.85 -6.68 3.48
CA VAL A 15 -10.03 -5.23 3.31
C VAL A 15 -10.51 -4.95 1.90
N HIS A 16 -11.56 -4.14 1.80
CA HIS A 16 -12.08 -3.62 0.54
C HIS A 16 -11.49 -2.24 0.28
N ILE A 17 -10.77 -2.11 -0.83
CA ILE A 17 -10.13 -0.87 -1.25
C ILE A 17 -10.90 -0.30 -2.42
N ARG A 18 -11.40 0.93 -2.28
CA ARG A 18 -11.92 1.70 -3.42
C ARG A 18 -10.78 2.52 -4.01
N ILE A 19 -10.52 2.32 -5.30
CA ILE A 19 -9.58 3.12 -6.09
C ILE A 19 -10.34 4.27 -6.77
N ASN A 20 -9.63 5.33 -7.17
CA ASN A 20 -10.19 6.54 -7.80
C ASN A 20 -11.03 6.26 -9.07
N ASP A 21 -10.77 5.13 -9.75
CA ASP A 21 -11.54 4.64 -10.90
C ASP A 21 -12.88 3.98 -10.52
N ARG A 22 -13.28 4.09 -9.24
CA ARG A 22 -14.47 3.45 -8.62
C ARG A 22 -14.38 1.93 -8.53
N THR A 23 -13.26 1.32 -8.90
CA THR A 23 -13.05 -0.12 -8.75
C THR A 23 -12.87 -0.47 -7.28
N ILE A 24 -13.61 -1.48 -6.81
CA ILE A 24 -13.39 -2.07 -5.49
C ILE A 24 -12.49 -3.29 -5.66
N ARG A 25 -11.36 -3.30 -4.96
CA ARG A 25 -10.44 -4.44 -4.89
C ARG A 25 -10.46 -5.06 -3.51
N THR A 26 -10.54 -6.37 -3.47
CA THR A 26 -10.53 -7.16 -2.24
C THR A 26 -9.11 -7.64 -1.96
N LEU A 27 -8.57 -7.31 -0.79
CA LEU A 27 -7.33 -7.88 -0.26
C LEU A 27 -7.65 -8.81 0.90
N SER A 28 -7.30 -10.08 0.78
CA SER A 28 -7.38 -11.08 1.86
C SER A 28 -6.07 -11.16 2.64
N ASN A 29 -6.15 -11.61 3.91
CA ASN A 29 -5.00 -11.82 4.80
C ASN A 29 -4.16 -10.55 5.09
N VAL A 30 -4.82 -9.42 5.31
CA VAL A 30 -4.13 -8.16 5.67
C VAL A 30 -4.39 -7.77 7.12
N ARG A 31 -3.41 -7.16 7.77
CA ARG A 31 -3.56 -6.58 9.12
C ARG A 31 -4.34 -5.26 8.99
N HIS A 32 -5.52 -5.20 9.59
CA HIS A 32 -6.36 -4.00 9.57
C HIS A 32 -6.16 -3.16 10.83
N VAL A 33 -5.89 -1.87 10.63
CA VAL A 33 -5.86 -0.86 11.69
C VAL A 33 -7.02 0.09 11.38
N PRO A 34 -8.13 0.08 12.12
CA PRO A 34 -9.35 0.84 11.80
C PRO A 34 -9.13 2.34 11.67
N ASP A 35 -8.20 2.89 12.46
CA ASP A 35 -7.82 4.30 12.39
C ASP A 35 -6.89 4.62 11.22
N LEU A 36 -6.57 3.64 10.37
CA LEU A 36 -5.74 3.81 9.19
C LEU A 36 -6.64 4.05 7.99
N LYS A 37 -6.93 5.33 7.74
CA LYS A 37 -7.71 5.80 6.58
C LYS A 37 -7.04 5.55 5.21
N LYS A 38 -5.88 4.88 5.19
CA LYS A 38 -5.08 4.60 3.99
C LYS A 38 -4.79 3.10 3.93
N ASN A 39 -4.86 2.54 2.74
CA ASN A 39 -4.59 1.13 2.54
C ASN A 39 -3.08 0.86 2.55
N LEU A 40 -2.67 -0.20 3.25
CA LEU A 40 -1.31 -0.70 3.19
C LEU A 40 -1.20 -1.74 2.08
N ILE A 41 -0.18 -1.62 1.24
CA ILE A 41 0.14 -2.62 0.23
C ILE A 41 1.42 -3.32 0.67
N SER A 42 1.32 -4.64 0.87
CA SER A 42 2.47 -5.46 1.23
C SER A 42 3.40 -5.64 0.03
N LEU A 43 4.69 -5.33 0.21
CA LEU A 43 5.71 -5.58 -0.83
C LEU A 43 5.83 -7.07 -1.15
N GLY A 44 5.69 -7.96 -0.15
CA GLY A 44 5.73 -9.41 -0.38
C GLY A 44 4.59 -9.93 -1.26
N ILE A 45 3.43 -9.26 -1.26
CA ILE A 45 2.32 -9.58 -2.17
C ILE A 45 2.59 -9.08 -3.59
N LEU A 46 3.32 -7.98 -3.75
CA LEU A 46 3.75 -7.50 -5.06
C LEU A 46 4.83 -8.42 -5.65
N ASP A 47 5.77 -8.84 -4.81
CA ASP A 47 6.83 -9.77 -5.18
C ASP A 47 6.28 -11.13 -5.63
N SER A 48 5.33 -11.70 -4.89
CA SER A 48 4.66 -12.96 -5.28
C SER A 48 3.83 -12.85 -6.57
N LYS A 49 3.47 -11.63 -6.98
CA LYS A 49 2.82 -11.32 -8.27
C LYS A 49 3.81 -10.98 -9.38
N SER A 50 5.10 -11.19 -9.16
CA SER A 50 6.18 -10.87 -10.10
C SER A 50 6.20 -9.39 -10.50
N CYS A 51 5.84 -8.52 -9.56
CA CYS A 51 5.91 -7.09 -9.77
C CYS A 51 7.26 -6.54 -9.35
N ARG A 52 7.85 -5.71 -10.20
CA ARG A 52 9.06 -4.97 -9.93
C ARG A 52 8.72 -3.67 -9.22
N ILE A 53 9.39 -3.43 -8.10
CA ILE A 53 9.27 -2.20 -7.32
C ILE A 53 10.55 -1.38 -7.54
N ASN A 54 10.44 -0.23 -8.19
CA ASN A 54 11.54 0.71 -8.33
C ASN A 54 11.32 1.89 -7.39
N ILE A 55 12.30 2.16 -6.53
CA ILE A 55 12.30 3.30 -5.62
C ILE A 55 13.51 4.16 -5.90
N GLU A 56 13.28 5.38 -6.34
CA GLU A 56 14.34 6.30 -6.72
C GLU A 56 13.89 7.73 -6.44
N SER A 57 14.77 8.55 -5.86
CA SER A 57 14.52 9.99 -5.67
C SER A 57 13.16 10.31 -5.03
N ASN A 58 12.79 9.56 -3.99
CA ASN A 58 11.50 9.68 -3.27
C ASN A 58 10.25 9.33 -4.10
N ILE A 59 10.41 8.72 -5.27
CA ILE A 59 9.34 8.20 -6.11
C ILE A 59 9.32 6.67 -6.00
N ILE A 60 8.13 6.08 -5.97
CA ILE A 60 7.93 4.64 -6.13
C ILE A 60 7.20 4.38 -7.45
N ASN A 61 7.70 3.42 -8.22
CA ASN A 61 7.02 2.87 -9.39
C ASN A 61 6.88 1.36 -9.18
N ILE A 62 5.67 0.85 -9.39
CA ILE A 62 5.39 -0.59 -9.29
C ILE A 62 4.94 -1.03 -10.67
N SER A 63 5.72 -1.89 -11.31
CA SER A 63 5.39 -2.48 -12.61
C SER A 63 5.23 -3.99 -12.51
N CYS A 64 4.38 -4.59 -13.34
CA CYS A 64 4.33 -6.04 -13.49
C CYS A 64 4.39 -6.33 -14.99
N GLY A 65 5.48 -7.00 -15.42
CA GLY A 65 5.88 -6.99 -16.82
C GLY A 65 6.22 -5.57 -17.31
N ALA A 66 5.74 -5.23 -18.51
CA ALA A 66 5.99 -3.93 -19.14
C ALA A 66 5.09 -2.79 -18.62
N LEU A 67 4.07 -3.10 -17.81
CA LEU A 67 3.06 -2.14 -17.40
C LEU A 67 3.34 -1.58 -16.00
N ILE A 68 3.35 -0.25 -15.87
CA ILE A 68 3.37 0.44 -14.57
C ILE A 68 1.95 0.43 -14.01
N LEU A 69 1.73 -0.31 -12.92
CA LEU A 69 0.44 -0.38 -12.24
C LEU A 69 0.19 0.81 -11.34
N MET A 70 1.23 1.26 -10.63
CA MET A 70 1.12 2.26 -9.59
C MET A 70 2.35 3.14 -9.57
N LYS A 71 2.14 4.43 -9.34
CA LYS A 71 3.17 5.40 -9.02
C LYS A 71 2.88 6.01 -7.67
N GLY A 72 3.88 6.57 -7.01
CA GLY A 72 3.70 7.21 -5.73
C GLY A 72 4.86 8.10 -5.33
N LYS A 73 4.62 8.97 -4.36
CA LYS A 73 5.62 9.87 -3.78
C LYS A 73 5.79 9.61 -2.30
N LYS A 74 7.01 9.73 -1.81
CA LYS A 74 7.33 9.69 -0.39
C LYS A 74 6.80 10.95 0.29
N ILE A 75 6.02 10.76 1.34
CA ILE A 75 5.56 11.80 2.26
C ILE A 75 5.90 11.33 3.69
N GLY A 76 6.88 11.98 4.31
CA GLY A 76 7.45 11.51 5.58
C GLY A 76 8.15 10.16 5.39
N SER A 77 7.71 9.13 6.11
CA SER A 77 8.25 7.76 6.02
C SER A 77 7.45 6.83 5.10
N LEU A 78 6.33 7.29 4.53
CA LEU A 78 5.43 6.46 3.72
C LEU A 78 5.43 6.90 2.26
N TYR A 79 5.18 5.95 1.35
CA TYR A 79 4.86 6.26 -0.04
C TYR A 79 3.34 6.35 -0.20
N VAL A 80 2.87 7.51 -0.65
CA VAL A 80 1.47 7.72 -1.00
C VAL A 80 1.37 7.52 -2.51
N LEU A 81 0.54 6.56 -2.91
CA LEU A 81 0.31 6.30 -4.32
C LEU A 81 -0.43 7.48 -4.96
N GLU A 82 0.06 7.86 -6.13
CA GLU A 82 -0.62 8.77 -7.04
C GLU A 82 -1.73 7.99 -7.73
N GLY A 83 -2.93 8.56 -7.75
CA GLY A 83 -4.12 7.97 -8.36
C GLY A 83 -4.89 8.98 -9.16
#